data_AF-A0A961APP1-F1
#
_entry.id   AF-A0A961APP1-F1
#
_cell.length_a   1.000
_cell.length_b   1.000
_cell.length_c   1.000
_cell.angle_alpha   90.00
_cell.angle_beta   90.00
_cell.angle_gamma   90.00
#
_symmetry.space_group_name_H-M   'P 1'
#
loop_
_entity.id
_entity.type
_entity.pdbx_description
1 polymer ?
#
loop_
_entity_poly.entity_id
_entity_poly.type
_entity_poly.pdbx_seq_one_letter_code
_entity_poly.pdbx_strand_id
1 'polypeptide(L)'
;MTGPTAETYIDSVREHHAGLRAFVRSLGVQPMWVDDIAQEAFIIAYERLEEFDVERDFGAWLRGIARNLVINERRKDARRKRILADNLTDILVRTSSVPEEEEEELGDRGTAKLAALRQCMSELPEKSRALIQARYEKEESAPDIADRLEMKPPAVRKALERVREALRKCMDEKMRTAGVTP
;
A
#
# COMPACT_ATOMS: atom_id res chain seq x y z
N MET A 1 -8.96 13.09 -30.14
CA MET A 1 -8.06 13.04 -28.98
C MET A 1 -7.73 11.58 -28.75
N THR A 2 -6.54 11.17 -29.16
CA THR A 2 -6.04 9.81 -29.02
C THR A 2 -5.81 9.52 -27.55
N GLY A 3 -6.36 8.40 -27.05
CA GLY A 3 -6.04 7.89 -25.72
C GLY A 3 -4.54 7.66 -25.54
N PRO A 4 -4.07 7.45 -24.29
CA PRO A 4 -2.67 7.20 -24.04
C PRO A 4 -2.18 6.02 -24.90
N THR A 5 -1.13 6.27 -25.69
CA THR A 5 -0.55 5.25 -26.56
C THR A 5 0.23 4.24 -25.72
N ALA A 6 0.49 3.04 -26.27
CA ALA A 6 1.29 2.02 -25.61
C ALA A 6 2.69 2.54 -25.18
N GLU A 7 3.26 3.51 -25.91
CA GLU A 7 4.51 4.16 -25.54
C GLU A 7 4.38 5.03 -24.29
N THR A 8 3.30 5.81 -24.16
CA THR A 8 3.02 6.66 -22.99
C THR A 8 2.73 5.82 -21.74
N TYR A 9 2.20 4.61 -21.91
CA TYR A 9 1.89 3.71 -20.80
C TYR A 9 3.14 3.21 -20.06
N ILE A 10 4.24 2.92 -20.78
CA ILE A 10 5.49 2.46 -20.16
C ILE A 10 6.05 3.52 -19.19
N ASP A 11 5.94 4.80 -19.56
CA ASP A 11 6.36 5.90 -18.69
C ASP A 11 5.47 6.00 -17.45
N SER A 12 4.14 5.86 -17.61
CA SER A 12 3.22 5.79 -16.47
C SER A 12 3.51 4.60 -15.54
N VAL A 13 3.92 3.44 -16.08
CA VAL A 13 4.36 2.30 -15.27
C VAL A 13 5.57 2.69 -14.42
N ARG A 14 6.63 3.23 -15.04
CA ARG A 14 7.85 3.64 -14.33
C ARG A 14 7.58 4.68 -13.25
N GLU A 15 6.75 5.67 -13.56
CA GLU A 15 6.39 6.74 -12.64
C GLU A 15 5.64 6.23 -11.40
N HIS A 16 4.69 5.32 -11.60
CA HIS A 16 3.80 4.89 -10.52
C HIS A 16 4.20 3.59 -9.83
N HIS A 17 5.19 2.84 -10.35
CA HIS A 17 5.58 1.53 -9.83
C HIS A 17 5.89 1.54 -8.33
N ALA A 18 6.80 2.42 -7.89
CA ALA A 18 7.19 2.51 -6.48
C ALA A 18 6.00 2.92 -5.57
N GLY A 19 5.19 3.88 -6.03
CA GLY A 19 4.01 4.34 -5.30
C GLY A 19 2.94 3.27 -5.18
N LEU A 20 2.75 2.46 -6.23
CA LEU A 20 1.80 1.36 -6.23
C LEU A 20 2.24 0.22 -5.30
N ARG A 21 3.52 -0.20 -5.36
CA ARG A 21 4.08 -1.19 -4.42
C ARG A 21 3.89 -0.77 -2.96
N ALA A 22 4.23 0.49 -2.65
CA ALA A 22 4.03 1.05 -1.31
C ALA A 22 2.55 1.05 -0.89
N PHE A 23 1.65 1.40 -1.81
CA PHE A 23 0.21 1.35 -1.57
C PHE A 23 -0.27 -0.09 -1.32
N VAL A 24 0.13 -1.05 -2.14
CA VAL A 24 -0.22 -2.48 -1.98
C VAL A 24 0.27 -3.01 -0.64
N ARG A 25 1.51 -2.73 -0.26
CA ARG A 25 2.07 -3.07 1.06
C ARG A 25 1.23 -2.47 2.20
N SER A 26 0.79 -1.21 2.06
CA SER A 26 -0.07 -0.54 3.05
C SER A 26 -1.42 -1.24 3.29
N LEU A 27 -1.91 -1.99 2.31
CA LEU A 27 -3.13 -2.77 2.43
C LEU A 27 -2.94 -4.01 3.33
N GLY A 28 -1.70 -4.37 3.69
CA GLY A 28 -1.35 -5.56 4.48
C GLY A 28 -1.28 -6.81 3.59
N VAL A 29 -0.63 -6.66 2.44
CA VAL A 29 -0.23 -7.76 1.55
C VAL A 29 1.17 -8.17 2.00
N GLN A 30 1.43 -9.47 2.14
CA GLN A 30 2.76 -9.94 2.55
C GLN A 30 3.80 -9.51 1.50
N PRO A 31 5.04 -9.19 1.92
CA PRO A 31 6.08 -8.65 1.03
C PRO A 31 6.25 -9.43 -0.28
N MET A 32 6.28 -10.77 -0.22
CA MET A 32 6.47 -11.64 -1.39
C MET A 32 5.38 -11.51 -2.46
N TRP A 33 4.18 -11.02 -2.11
CA TRP A 33 3.06 -10.89 -3.04
C TRP A 33 2.83 -9.44 -3.51
N VAL A 34 3.60 -8.49 -2.99
CA VAL A 34 3.43 -7.07 -3.35
C VAL A 34 3.68 -6.85 -4.83
N ASP A 35 4.74 -7.46 -5.36
CA ASP A 35 5.16 -7.27 -6.74
C ASP A 35 4.18 -7.94 -7.71
N ASP A 36 3.71 -9.14 -7.38
CA ASP A 36 2.67 -9.84 -8.16
C ASP A 36 1.38 -9.01 -8.25
N ILE A 37 0.90 -8.47 -7.13
CA ILE A 37 -0.31 -7.65 -7.10
C ILE A 37 -0.10 -6.33 -7.86
N ALA A 38 1.08 -5.72 -7.74
CA ALA A 38 1.40 -4.49 -8.46
C ALA A 38 1.47 -4.73 -9.98
N GLN A 39 2.13 -5.79 -10.41
CA GLN A 39 2.22 -6.19 -11.82
C GLN A 39 0.83 -6.50 -12.40
N GLU A 40 0.04 -7.31 -11.71
CA GLU A 40 -1.33 -7.64 -12.12
C GLU A 40 -2.19 -6.37 -12.24
N ALA A 41 -2.03 -5.41 -11.32
CA ALA A 41 -2.74 -4.14 -11.41
C ALA A 41 -2.35 -3.33 -12.65
N PHE A 42 -1.06 -3.32 -13.03
CA PHE A 42 -0.62 -2.70 -14.28
C PHE A 42 -1.19 -3.44 -15.49
N ILE A 43 -1.10 -4.78 -15.56
CA ILE A 43 -1.66 -5.56 -16.67
C ILE A 43 -3.14 -5.22 -16.86
N ILE A 44 -3.94 -5.23 -15.80
CA ILE A 44 -5.36 -4.87 -15.86
C ILE A 44 -5.56 -3.40 -16.29
N ALA A 45 -4.69 -2.49 -15.83
CA ALA A 45 -4.76 -1.09 -16.24
C ALA A 45 -4.46 -0.92 -17.74
N TYR A 46 -3.54 -1.71 -18.29
CA TYR A 46 -3.25 -1.72 -19.72
C TYR A 46 -4.43 -2.27 -20.53
N GLU A 47 -5.02 -3.39 -20.09
CA GLU A 47 -6.19 -3.99 -20.73
C GLU A 47 -7.42 -3.06 -20.74
N ARG A 48 -7.54 -2.19 -19.73
CA ARG A 48 -8.65 -1.24 -19.58
C ARG A 48 -8.27 0.19 -19.94
N LEU A 49 -7.15 0.38 -20.62
CA LEU A 49 -6.61 1.71 -20.89
C LEU A 49 -7.56 2.56 -21.75
N GLU A 50 -8.32 1.93 -22.64
CA GLU A 50 -9.34 2.60 -23.46
C GLU A 50 -10.53 3.11 -22.64
N GLU A 51 -10.81 2.50 -21.48
CA GLU A 51 -11.87 2.91 -20.56
C GLU A 51 -11.41 4.01 -19.60
N PHE A 52 -10.12 4.34 -19.59
CA PHE A 52 -9.57 5.33 -18.68
C PHE A 52 -9.98 6.74 -19.11
N ASP A 53 -10.69 7.40 -18.20
CA ASP A 53 -11.02 8.82 -18.29
C ASP A 53 -9.77 9.66 -18.00
N VAL A 54 -9.21 10.27 -19.06
CA VAL A 54 -7.97 11.07 -19.01
C VAL A 54 -8.04 12.28 -18.08
N GLU A 55 -9.24 12.71 -17.69
CA GLU A 55 -9.43 13.79 -16.71
C GLU A 55 -9.20 13.32 -15.26
N ARG A 56 -9.00 12.02 -15.03
CA ARG A 56 -8.74 11.44 -13.70
C ARG A 56 -7.25 11.24 -13.43
N ASP A 57 -6.86 11.26 -12.15
CA ASP A 57 -5.51 10.86 -11.73
C ASP A 57 -5.28 9.36 -12.00
N PHE A 58 -4.35 9.05 -12.90
CA PHE A 58 -4.02 7.67 -13.28
C PHE A 58 -3.56 6.86 -12.05
N GLY A 59 -2.75 7.47 -11.18
CA GLY A 59 -2.31 6.84 -9.94
C GLY A 59 -3.49 6.43 -9.03
N ALA A 60 -4.51 7.28 -8.89
CA ALA A 60 -5.71 6.99 -8.10
C ALA A 60 -6.54 5.87 -8.71
N TRP A 61 -6.69 5.86 -10.04
CA TRP A 61 -7.37 4.79 -10.76
C TRP A 61 -6.65 3.45 -10.58
N LEU A 62 -5.33 3.43 -10.77
CA LEU A 62 -4.46 2.27 -10.60
C LEU A 62 -4.50 1.71 -9.17
N ARG A 63 -4.48 2.58 -8.15
CA ARG A 63 -4.67 2.18 -6.74
C ARG A 63 -6.06 1.56 -6.51
N GLY A 64 -7.08 2.02 -7.23
CA GLY A 64 -8.42 1.41 -7.22
C GLY A 64 -8.40 -0.04 -7.73
N ILE A 65 -7.70 -0.30 -8.83
CA ILE A 65 -7.51 -1.63 -9.40
C ILE A 65 -6.78 -2.54 -8.39
N ALA A 66 -5.63 -2.11 -7.88
CA ALA A 66 -4.86 -2.87 -6.90
C ALA A 66 -5.65 -3.19 -5.62
N ARG A 67 -6.44 -2.22 -5.12
CA ARG A 67 -7.32 -2.45 -3.96
C ARG A 67 -8.34 -3.55 -4.24
N ASN A 68 -8.93 -3.59 -5.43
CA ASN A 68 -9.90 -4.61 -5.81
C ASN A 68 -9.26 -5.99 -5.93
N LEU A 69 -8.04 -6.08 -6.48
CA LEU A 69 -7.25 -7.31 -6.50
C LEU A 69 -7.04 -7.86 -5.09
N VAL A 70 -6.54 -7.03 -4.17
CA VAL A 70 -6.32 -7.44 -2.77
C VAL A 70 -7.61 -7.90 -2.09
N ILE A 71 -8.74 -7.21 -2.31
CA ILE A 71 -10.03 -7.62 -1.77
C ILE A 71 -10.47 -8.97 -2.35
N ASN A 72 -10.28 -9.18 -3.64
CA ASN A 72 -10.65 -10.43 -4.31
C ASN A 72 -9.79 -11.59 -3.82
N GLU A 73 -8.48 -11.41 -3.67
CA GLU A 73 -7.60 -12.44 -3.12
C GLU A 73 -7.95 -12.77 -1.67
N ARG A 74 -8.24 -11.78 -0.83
CA ARG A 74 -8.73 -12.02 0.55
C ARG A 74 -10.03 -12.79 0.58
N ARG A 75 -10.96 -12.49 -0.33
CA ARG A 75 -12.22 -13.24 -0.46
C ARG A 75 -11.97 -14.67 -0.92
N LYS A 76 -11.03 -14.90 -1.84
CA LYS A 76 -10.64 -16.24 -2.29
C LYS A 76 -9.99 -17.03 -1.16
N ASP A 77 -9.06 -16.42 -0.41
CA ASP A 77 -8.40 -17.03 0.74
C ASP A 77 -9.39 -17.36 1.85
N ALA A 78 -10.31 -16.46 2.21
CA ALA A 78 -11.36 -16.74 3.19
C ALA A 78 -12.26 -17.91 2.76
N ARG A 79 -12.63 -18.00 1.46
CA ARG A 79 -13.37 -19.14 0.93
C ARG A 79 -12.56 -20.43 0.98
N ARG A 80 -11.28 -20.39 0.56
CA ARG A 80 -10.37 -21.53 0.65
C ARG A 80 -10.22 -22.00 2.09
N LYS A 81 -9.97 -21.10 3.03
CA LYS A 81 -9.90 -21.40 4.48
C LYS A 81 -11.19 -21.96 5.03
N ARG A 82 -12.36 -21.54 4.55
CA ARG A 82 -13.64 -22.14 4.95
C ARG A 82 -13.81 -23.56 4.42
N ILE A 83 -13.54 -23.77 3.13
CA ILE A 83 -13.59 -25.10 2.49
C ILE A 83 -12.54 -26.02 3.10
N LEU A 84 -11.35 -25.50 3.36
CA LEU A 84 -10.28 -26.22 4.04
C LEU A 84 -10.65 -26.44 5.50
N ALA A 85 -11.20 -25.51 6.26
CA ALA A 85 -11.65 -25.76 7.65
C ALA A 85 -12.69 -26.89 7.73
N ASP A 86 -13.57 -27.01 6.73
CA ASP A 86 -14.51 -28.13 6.62
C ASP A 86 -13.81 -29.48 6.28
N ASN A 87 -12.54 -29.46 5.83
CA ASN A 87 -11.72 -30.61 5.42
C ASN A 87 -10.37 -30.76 6.17
N LEU A 88 -9.99 -29.84 7.07
CA LEU A 88 -8.64 -29.59 7.61
C LEU A 88 -8.66 -29.54 9.15
N THR A 89 -9.61 -30.25 9.77
CA THR A 89 -9.43 -30.69 11.17
C THR A 89 -8.33 -31.77 11.27
N ASP A 90 -7.92 -32.35 10.13
CA ASP A 90 -7.08 -33.55 10.08
C ASP A 90 -5.60 -33.31 9.70
N ILE A 91 -5.19 -32.13 9.23
CA ILE A 91 -3.82 -31.93 8.73
C ILE A 91 -3.28 -30.53 9.04
N LEU A 92 -2.09 -30.48 9.64
CA LEU A 92 -1.12 -29.34 9.61
C LEU A 92 -1.14 -28.34 10.76
N VAL A 93 -0.93 -28.93 11.93
CA VAL A 93 0.03 -28.57 13.00
C VAL A 93 1.44 -28.11 12.55
N ARG A 94 1.74 -27.80 11.27
CA ARG A 94 3.16 -27.72 10.83
C ARG A 94 3.50 -26.55 9.90
N THR A 95 4.36 -25.69 10.47
CA THR A 95 5.47 -24.96 9.84
C THR A 95 5.26 -23.46 9.62
N SER A 96 5.83 -22.72 10.56
CA SER A 96 6.07 -21.28 10.58
C SER A 96 7.46 -20.93 10.04
N SER A 97 7.59 -19.67 9.61
CA SER A 97 8.81 -18.83 9.59
C SER A 97 9.72 -18.90 8.35
N VAL A 98 9.88 -17.77 7.63
CA VAL A 98 11.10 -17.37 6.86
C VAL A 98 11.14 -15.82 6.76
N PRO A 99 12.34 -15.18 6.74
CA PRO A 99 12.58 -13.82 7.25
C PRO A 99 12.73 -12.70 6.19
N GLU A 100 12.91 -11.48 6.72
CA GLU A 100 13.18 -10.18 6.10
C GLU A 100 14.53 -10.11 5.38
N GLU A 101 14.59 -9.40 4.25
CA GLU A 101 15.52 -8.31 3.93
C GLU A 101 15.38 -7.92 2.44
N GLU A 102 15.42 -6.62 2.15
CA GLU A 102 16.20 -6.00 1.06
C GLU A 102 15.79 -4.51 0.90
N GLU A 103 16.71 -3.63 1.28
CA GLU A 103 16.70 -2.19 0.98
C GLU A 103 17.16 -2.01 -0.48
N GLU A 104 16.30 -1.47 -1.34
CA GLU A 104 16.65 -1.14 -2.72
C GLU A 104 16.72 0.38 -2.96
N GLU A 105 17.74 0.76 -3.72
CA GLU A 105 18.28 2.08 -3.98
C GLU A 105 17.25 3.20 -4.23
N LEU A 106 17.17 4.13 -3.28
CA LEU A 106 16.53 5.42 -3.48
C LEU A 106 17.51 6.34 -4.21
N GLY A 107 17.23 6.68 -5.47
CA GLY A 107 17.91 7.79 -6.16
C GLY A 107 17.76 9.13 -5.42
N ASP A 108 18.39 10.20 -5.90
CA ASP A 108 18.50 11.48 -5.18
C ASP A 108 17.15 12.15 -4.81
N ARG A 109 16.09 11.90 -5.59
CA ARG A 109 14.71 12.29 -5.21
C ARG A 109 14.10 11.39 -4.13
N GLY A 110 14.47 10.11 -4.12
CA GLY A 110 14.07 9.14 -3.11
C GLY A 110 14.70 9.42 -1.75
N THR A 111 15.97 9.84 -1.72
CA THR A 111 16.66 10.25 -0.48
C THR A 111 16.00 11.48 0.15
N ALA A 112 15.65 12.49 -0.66
CA ALA A 112 14.93 13.68 -0.21
C ALA A 112 13.52 13.35 0.33
N LYS A 113 12.74 12.51 -0.38
CA LYS A 113 11.43 12.04 0.09
C LYS A 113 11.54 11.25 1.39
N LEU A 114 12.55 10.39 1.52
CA LEU A 114 12.78 9.60 2.73
C LEU A 114 13.18 10.49 3.92
N ALA A 115 14.03 11.49 3.69
CA ALA A 115 14.40 12.48 4.71
C ALA A 115 13.18 13.29 5.19
N ALA A 116 12.36 13.77 4.26
CA ALA A 116 11.11 14.47 4.57
C ALA A 116 10.15 13.59 5.37
N LEU A 117 9.97 12.32 4.97
CA LEU A 117 9.12 11.36 5.69
C LEU A 117 9.64 11.11 7.11
N ARG A 118 10.94 10.88 7.31
CA ARG A 118 11.54 10.68 8.64
C ARG A 118 11.29 11.89 9.55
N GLN A 119 11.45 13.09 9.02
CA GLN A 119 11.17 14.31 9.78
C GLN A 119 9.68 14.44 10.12
N CYS A 120 8.79 14.22 9.16
CA CYS A 120 7.33 14.24 9.42
C CYS A 120 6.90 13.19 10.44
N MET A 121 7.49 11.99 10.41
CA MET A 121 7.27 10.94 11.41
C MET A 121 7.71 11.38 12.81
N SER A 122 8.80 12.14 12.93
CA SER A 122 9.29 12.70 14.19
C SER A 122 8.40 13.81 14.77
N GLU A 123 7.65 14.51 13.91
CA GLU A 123 6.70 15.57 14.29
C GLU A 123 5.31 15.02 14.68
N LEU A 124 5.01 13.76 14.35
CA LEU A 124 3.75 13.13 14.75
C LEU A 124 3.65 12.96 16.28
N PRO A 125 2.44 13.14 16.86
CA PRO A 125 2.16 12.76 18.23
C PRO A 125 2.49 11.27 18.46
N GLU A 126 2.95 10.93 19.66
CA GLU A 126 3.40 9.58 20.00
C GLU A 126 2.35 8.50 19.70
N LYS A 127 1.08 8.75 20.04
CA LYS A 127 -0.03 7.84 19.72
C LYS A 127 -0.21 7.61 18.21
N SER A 128 -0.03 8.66 17.41
CA SER A 128 -0.12 8.59 15.95
C SER A 128 1.06 7.84 15.34
N ARG A 129 2.27 8.07 15.86
CA ARG A 129 3.48 7.34 15.46
C ARG A 129 3.35 5.86 15.78
N ALA A 130 2.96 5.52 17.01
CA ALA A 130 2.74 4.13 17.43
C ALA A 130 1.71 3.40 16.56
N LEU A 131 0.67 4.09 16.12
CA LEU A 131 -0.35 3.54 15.22
C LEU A 131 0.22 3.22 13.82
N ILE A 132 1.06 4.10 13.29
CA ILE A 132 1.74 3.88 12.01
C ILE A 132 2.77 2.76 12.15
N GLN A 133 3.59 2.75 13.19
CA GLN A 133 4.57 1.67 13.41
C GLN A 133 3.90 0.30 13.56
N ALA A 134 2.82 0.20 14.36
CA ALA A 134 2.05 -1.03 14.48
C ALA A 134 1.56 -1.52 13.11
N ARG A 135 1.07 -0.60 12.27
CA ARG A 135 0.52 -0.96 10.96
C ARG A 135 1.58 -1.30 9.91
N TYR A 136 2.70 -0.60 9.92
CA TYR A 136 3.65 -0.58 8.80
C TYR A 136 5.01 -1.21 9.12
N GLU A 137 5.45 -1.19 10.38
CA GLU A 137 6.68 -1.89 10.82
C GLU A 137 6.34 -3.28 11.35
N LYS A 138 5.25 -3.41 12.13
CA LYS A 138 4.83 -4.70 12.74
C LYS A 138 3.78 -5.45 11.94
N GLU A 139 3.35 -4.89 10.80
CA GLU A 139 2.34 -5.45 9.91
C GLU A 139 0.98 -5.81 10.57
N GLU A 140 0.66 -5.22 11.74
CA GLU A 140 -0.57 -5.52 12.48
C GLU A 140 -1.81 -5.11 11.67
N SER A 141 -2.86 -5.93 11.73
CA SER A 141 -4.13 -5.60 11.09
C SER A 141 -4.91 -4.55 11.90
N ALA A 142 -5.80 -3.79 11.24
CA ALA A 142 -6.63 -2.82 11.96
C ALA A 142 -7.51 -3.44 13.08
N PRO A 143 -8.01 -4.68 12.95
CA PRO A 143 -8.55 -5.46 14.06
C PRO A 143 -7.56 -5.71 15.20
N ASP A 144 -6.35 -6.22 14.91
CA ASP A 144 -5.37 -6.56 15.96
C ASP A 144 -4.93 -5.31 16.75
N ILE A 145 -4.74 -4.19 16.05
CA ILE A 145 -4.46 -2.89 16.65
C ILE A 145 -5.65 -2.43 17.51
N ALA A 146 -6.88 -2.68 17.04
CA ALA A 146 -8.09 -2.34 17.78
C ALA A 146 -8.19 -3.12 19.08
N ASP A 147 -7.93 -4.43 19.04
CA ASP A 147 -7.97 -5.29 20.21
C ASP A 147 -6.88 -4.89 21.22
N ARG A 148 -5.66 -4.62 20.75
CA ARG A 148 -4.55 -4.17 21.61
C ARG A 148 -4.74 -2.79 22.22
N LEU A 149 -5.40 -1.87 21.50
CA LEU A 149 -5.63 -0.50 21.96
C LEU A 149 -7.01 -0.30 22.59
N GLU A 150 -7.80 -1.37 22.77
CA GLU A 150 -9.18 -1.33 23.25
C GLU A 150 -10.07 -0.34 22.46
N MET A 151 -9.85 -0.31 21.15
CA MET A 151 -10.56 0.55 20.20
C MET A 151 -11.46 -0.29 19.27
N LYS A 152 -12.45 0.34 18.63
CA LYS A 152 -13.21 -0.32 17.56
C LYS A 152 -12.39 -0.33 16.25
N PRO A 153 -12.41 -1.41 15.44
CA PRO A 153 -11.69 -1.45 14.16
C PRO A 153 -11.99 -0.30 13.18
N PRO A 154 -13.22 0.26 13.11
CA PRO A 154 -13.48 1.47 12.32
C PRO A 154 -12.77 2.73 12.86
N ALA A 155 -12.63 2.83 14.19
CA ALA A 155 -11.91 3.94 14.82
C ALA A 155 -10.41 3.91 14.51
N VAL A 156 -9.81 2.71 14.51
CA VAL A 156 -8.41 2.51 14.08
C VAL A 156 -8.22 2.91 12.62
N ARG A 157 -9.12 2.51 11.72
CA ARG A 157 -9.05 2.90 10.30
C ARG A 157 -9.12 4.42 10.12
N LYS A 158 -10.05 5.09 10.82
CA LYS A 158 -10.19 6.56 10.77
C LYS A 158 -8.98 7.26 11.39
N ALA A 159 -8.39 6.70 12.45
CA ALA A 159 -7.17 7.23 13.04
C ALA A 159 -5.99 7.10 12.06
N LEU A 160 -5.80 5.94 11.44
CA LEU A 160 -4.78 5.73 10.40
C LEU A 160 -4.96 6.68 9.20
N GLU A 161 -6.19 6.91 8.76
CA GLU A 161 -6.50 7.86 7.70
C GLU A 161 -6.09 9.29 8.07
N ARG A 162 -6.43 9.75 9.28
CA ARG A 162 -6.02 11.07 9.79
C ARG A 162 -4.50 11.21 9.88
N VAL A 163 -3.80 10.17 10.33
CA VAL A 163 -2.34 10.21 10.43
C VAL A 163 -1.69 10.26 9.05
N ARG A 164 -2.21 9.49 8.08
CA ARG A 164 -1.74 9.57 6.68
C ARG A 164 -1.96 10.95 6.08
N GLU A 165 -3.10 11.57 6.34
CA GLU A 165 -3.39 12.92 5.86
C GLU A 165 -2.45 13.97 6.50
N ALA A 166 -2.14 13.83 7.79
CA ALA A 166 -1.17 14.69 8.47
C ALA A 166 0.24 14.52 7.88
N LEU A 167 0.68 13.27 7.67
CA LEU A 167 1.96 12.96 7.03
C LEU A 167 2.02 13.52 5.60
N ARG A 168 0.96 13.35 4.81
CA ARG A 168 0.88 13.88 3.44
C ARG A 168 1.06 15.39 3.43
N LYS A 169 0.31 16.14 4.25
CA LYS A 169 0.43 17.60 4.33
C LYS A 169 1.84 18.05 4.73
N CYS A 170 2.42 17.39 5.73
CA CYS A 170 3.79 17.68 6.17
C CYS A 170 4.81 17.41 5.06
N MET A 171 4.66 16.29 4.34
CA MET A 171 5.54 15.96 3.22
C MET A 171 5.37 16.94 2.07
N ASP A 172 4.15 17.31 1.70
CA ASP A 172 3.88 18.30 0.63
C ASP A 172 4.56 19.64 0.95
N GLU A 173 4.50 20.08 2.21
CA GLU A 173 5.18 21.30 2.67
C GLU A 173 6.71 21.19 2.59
N LYS A 174 7.29 20.08 3.08
CA LYS A 174 8.75 19.86 3.07
C LYS A 174 9.32 19.63 1.67
N MET A 175 8.58 18.97 0.80
CA MET A 175 8.96 18.76 -0.60
C MET A 175 8.92 20.07 -1.38
N ARG A 176 7.92 20.93 -1.10
CA ARG A 176 7.85 22.29 -1.66
C ARG A 176 9.02 23.16 -1.22
N THR A 177 9.44 23.11 0.05
CA THR A 177 10.59 23.89 0.53
C THR A 177 11.93 23.35 0.02
N ALA A 178 12.03 22.04 -0.26
CA ALA A 178 13.21 21.41 -0.85
C ALA A 178 13.36 21.65 -2.37
N GLY A 179 12.43 22.36 -3.02
CA GLY A 179 12.46 22.60 -4.47
C GLY A 179 12.18 21.35 -5.32
N VAL A 180 11.66 20.28 -4.69
CA VAL A 180 11.26 19.04 -5.36
C VAL A 180 9.73 19.05 -5.44
N THR A 181 9.20 19.73 -6.44
CA THR A 181 7.75 19.76 -6.74
C THR A 181 7.26 18.34 -7.06
N PRO A 182 6.00 17.98 -6.71
CA PRO A 182 5.45 16.64 -6.90
C PRO A 182 5.58 16.12 -8.33
#